data_AF-A0A524P5D4-F1
#
_entry.id   AF-A0A524P5D4-F1
#
_cell.length_a   1.000
_cell.length_b   1.000
_cell.length_c   1.000
_cell.angle_alpha   90.00
_cell.angle_beta   90.00
_cell.angle_gamma   90.00
#
_symmetry.space_group_name_H-M   'P 1'
#
loop_
_entity.id
_entity.type
_entity.pdbx_description
1 polymer ?
#
loop_
_entity_poly.entity_id
_entity_poly.type
_entity_poly.pdbx_seq_one_letter_code
_entity_poly.pdbx_strand_id
1 'polypeptide(L)'
;MASTDFRTGLDGTPVRRYQYTAIDDATRVRALKIYRRHPQANAIDFINCVVEKFPFWIRTIRTDRGHEFQALFHWHVADLGMESCRSDRTIK
;
A
#
# COMPACT_ATOMS: atom_id res chain seq x y z
N MET A 1 -1.43 -2.34 3.75
CA MET A 1 -2.39 -1.61 4.61
C MET A 1 -1.97 -0.15 4.67
N ALA A 2 -2.88 0.75 4.33
CA ALA A 2 -2.68 2.19 4.48
C ALA A 2 -3.19 2.61 5.86
N SER A 3 -2.32 3.20 6.70
CA SER A 3 -2.71 3.75 7.99
C SER A 3 -2.76 5.27 7.93
N THR A 4 -3.73 5.88 8.61
CA THR A 4 -3.77 7.34 8.78
C THR A 4 -2.92 7.73 9.98
N ASP A 5 -1.96 8.62 9.77
CA ASP A 5 -1.15 9.24 10.82
C ASP A 5 -1.41 10.76 10.83
N PHE A 6 -1.50 11.35 12.02
CA PHE A 6 -1.63 12.79 12.19
C PHE A 6 -0.28 13.34 12.65
N ARG A 7 0.37 14.12 11.78
CA ARG A 7 1.61 14.82 12.13
C ARG A 7 1.36 16.31 12.21
N THR A 8 2.02 16.98 13.15
CA THR A 8 1.94 18.42 13.31
C THR A 8 2.61 19.13 12.12
N GLY A 9 1.88 20.04 11.47
CA GLY A 9 2.41 20.94 10.46
C GLY A 9 3.34 22.00 11.07
N LEU A 10 4.10 22.70 10.23
CA LEU A 10 4.99 23.78 10.67
C LEU A 10 4.23 24.94 11.35
N ASP A 11 2.94 25.07 11.01
CA ASP A 11 1.96 26.00 11.54
C ASP A 11 1.21 25.48 12.78
N GLY A 12 1.59 24.32 13.31
CA GLY A 12 0.94 23.71 14.49
C GLY A 12 -0.38 23.01 14.19
N THR A 13 -0.87 23.04 12.94
CA THR A 13 -2.13 22.37 12.58
C THR A 13 -1.93 20.86 12.43
N PRO A 14 -2.90 20.03 12.86
CA PRO A 14 -2.83 18.59 12.64
C PRO A 14 -2.99 18.28 11.15
N VAL A 15 -1.93 17.76 10.54
CA VAL A 15 -1.92 17.41 9.13
C VAL A 15 -2.10 15.91 8.96
N ARG A 16 -3.19 15.54 8.27
CA ARG A 16 -3.48 14.16 7.92
C ARG A 16 -2.50 13.65 6.87
N ARG A 17 -1.90 12.50 7.15
CA ARG A 17 -1.01 11.75 6.25
C ARG A 17 -1.44 10.29 6.20
N TYR A 18 -1.13 9.65 5.08
CA TYR A 18 -1.45 8.24 4.84
C TYR A 18 -0.16 7.49 4.60
N GLN A 19 0.13 6.55 5.49
CA GLN A 19 1.31 5.71 5.41
C GLN A 19 0.94 4.38 4.75
N TYR A 20 1.55 4.09 3.61
CA TYR A 20 1.45 2.81 2.94
C TYR A 20 2.65 1.96 3.33
N THR A 21 2.36 0.74 3.76
CA THR A 21 3.36 -0.23 4.18
C THR A 21 3.15 -1.55 3.46
N ALA A 22 4.22 -2.08 2.86
CA ALA A 22 4.32 -3.44 2.36
C ALA A 22 5.39 -4.15 3.17
N ILE A 23 5.06 -5.34 3.67
CA ILE A 23 5.95 -6.18 4.47
C ILE A 23 5.92 -7.56 3.85
N ASP A 24 7.10 -8.11 3.57
CA ASP A 24 7.21 -9.50 3.18
C ASP A 24 7.20 -10.42 4.42
N ASP A 25 6.49 -11.54 4.34
CA ASP A 25 6.32 -12.47 5.46
C ASP A 25 7.61 -13.26 5.75
N ALA A 26 8.35 -13.66 4.71
CA ALA A 26 9.49 -14.56 4.83
C ALA A 26 10.78 -13.82 5.23
N THR A 27 11.07 -12.72 4.55
CA THR A 27 12.30 -11.93 4.71
C THR A 27 12.13 -10.78 5.69
N ARG A 28 10.88 -10.42 6.04
CA ARG A 28 10.54 -9.23 6.83
C ARG A 28 11.02 -7.91 6.23
N VAL A 29 11.44 -7.91 4.96
CA VAL A 29 11.76 -6.68 4.22
C VAL A 29 10.51 -5.82 4.10
N ARG A 30 10.67 -4.52 4.27
CA ARG A 30 9.57 -3.56 4.32
C ARG A 30 9.83 -2.36 3.42
N ALA A 31 8.81 -1.99 2.64
CA ALA A 31 8.72 -0.70 1.97
C ALA A 31 7.71 0.21 2.69
N LEU A 32 8.08 1.49 2.80
CA LEU A 32 7.27 2.53 3.42
C LEU A 32 7.19 3.74 2.50
N LYS A 33 5.98 4.29 2.31
CA LYS A 33 5.79 5.57 1.62
C LYS A 33 4.65 6.35 2.25
N ILE A 34 4.81 7.66 2.39
CA ILE A 34 3.82 8.55 3.01
C ILE A 34 3.22 9.45 1.94
N TYR A 35 1.89 9.53 1.92
CA TYR A 35 1.13 10.38 1.01
C TYR A 35 0.27 11.38 1.77
N ARG A 36 -0.08 12.48 1.09
CA ARG A 36 -1.01 13.48 1.62
C ARG A 36 -2.48 13.04 1.51
N ARG A 37 -2.79 12.15 0.58
CA ARG A 37 -4.12 11.61 0.30
C ARG A 37 -4.02 10.09 0.07
N HIS A 38 -5.13 9.36 0.13
CA HIS A 38 -5.18 7.91 -0.14
C HIS A 38 -6.09 7.50 -1.33
N PRO A 39 -6.04 8.18 -2.49
CA PRO A 39 -6.75 7.71 -3.68
C PRO A 39 -6.13 6.41 -4.22
N GLN A 40 -6.88 5.72 -5.07
CA GLN A 40 -6.43 4.51 -5.76
C GLN A 40 -5.12 4.72 -6.56
N ALA A 41 -4.92 5.91 -7.14
CA ALA A 41 -3.68 6.26 -7.84
C ALA A 41 -2.43 6.16 -6.94
N ASN A 42 -2.55 6.52 -5.65
CA ASN A 42 -1.44 6.40 -4.71
C ASN A 42 -1.15 4.95 -4.33
N ALA A 43 -2.17 4.07 -4.33
CA ALA A 43 -1.95 2.64 -4.14
C ALA A 43 -1.21 2.00 -5.33
N ILE A 44 -1.53 2.43 -6.55
CA ILE A 44 -0.84 2.00 -7.78
C ILE A 44 0.62 2.51 -7.80
N ASP A 45 0.84 3.79 -7.52
CA ASP A 45 2.19 4.34 -7.40
C ASP A 45 3.00 3.63 -6.30
N PHE A 46 2.34 3.29 -5.18
CA PHE A 46 2.99 2.54 -4.11
C PHE A 46 3.40 1.14 -4.56
N ILE A 47 2.56 0.40 -5.30
CA ILE A 47 2.93 -0.96 -5.70
C ILE A 47 4.08 -0.97 -6.72
N ASN A 48 4.14 0.01 -7.62
CA ASN A 48 5.28 0.17 -8.53
C ASN A 48 6.58 0.37 -7.73
N CYS A 49 6.55 1.21 -6.69
CA CYS A 49 7.68 1.41 -5.79
C CYS A 49 8.08 0.14 -5.03
N VAL A 50 7.12 -0.73 -4.67
CA VAL A 50 7.41 -2.01 -4.01
C VAL A 50 8.09 -2.97 -4.97
N VAL A 51 7.57 -3.12 -6.18
CA VAL A 51 8.13 -4.00 -7.22
C VAL A 51 9.55 -3.58 -7.60
N GLU A 52 9.81 -2.28 -7.69
CA GLU A 52 11.16 -1.75 -7.99
C GLU A 52 12.16 -2.02 -6.86
N LYS A 53 11.72 -1.98 -5.60
CA LYS A 53 12.61 -2.07 -4.42
C LYS A 53 12.88 -3.48 -3.94
N PHE A 54 11.98 -4.42 -4.21
CA PHE A 54 12.07 -5.76 -3.66
C PHE A 54 12.99 -6.59 -4.56
N PRO A 55 14.08 -7.20 -4.04
CA PRO A 55 15.04 -7.93 -4.86
C PRO A 55 14.56 -9.34 -5.21
N PHE A 56 13.26 -9.54 -5.36
CA PHE A 56 12.63 -10.84 -5.61
C PHE A 56 11.26 -10.68 -6.28
N TRP A 57 10.83 -11.76 -6.94
CA TRP A 57 9.52 -11.81 -7.57
C TRP A 57 8.40 -11.89 -6.53
N ILE A 58 7.45 -10.95 -6.60
CA ILE A 58 6.28 -10.93 -5.72
C ILE A 58 5.19 -11.77 -6.39
N ARG A 59 4.74 -12.85 -5.74
CA ARG A 59 3.67 -13.69 -6.29
C ARG A 59 2.28 -13.18 -5.95
N THR A 60 2.07 -12.80 -4.69
CA THR A 60 0.73 -12.51 -4.17
C THR A 60 0.79 -11.29 -3.25
N ILE A 61 -0.13 -10.36 -3.45
CA ILE A 61 -0.34 -9.18 -2.61
C ILE A 61 -1.62 -9.38 -1.81
N ARG A 62 -1.51 -9.30 -0.49
CA ARG A 62 -2.66 -9.29 0.43
C ARG A 62 -3.01 -7.86 0.82
N THR A 63 -4.25 -7.47 0.54
CA THR A 63 -4.80 -6.15 0.88
C THR A 63 -6.08 -6.30 1.69
N ASP A 64 -6.42 -5.27 2.45
CA ASP A 64 -7.74 -5.15 3.07
C ASP A 64 -8.78 -4.72 2.02
N ARG A 65 -10.04 -4.54 2.45
CA ARG A 65 -11.14 -4.10 1.57
C ARG A 65 -11.21 -2.57 1.41
N GLY A 66 -10.09 -1.88 1.53
CA GLY A 66 -10.01 -0.43 1.35
C GLY A 66 -10.45 0.02 -0.05
N HIS A 67 -11.03 1.22 -0.14
CA HIS A 67 -11.48 1.80 -1.40
C HIS A 67 -10.31 2.04 -2.38
N GLU A 68 -9.11 2.22 -1.86
CA GLU A 68 -7.88 2.34 -2.62
C GLU A 68 -7.47 1.05 -3.34
N PHE A 69 -8.01 -0.11 -2.94
CA PHE A 69 -7.71 -1.43 -3.51
C PHE A 69 -8.89 -2.00 -4.31
N GLN A 70 -9.59 -1.15 -5.06
CA GLN A 70 -10.70 -1.55 -5.93
C GLN A 70 -10.22 -2.05 -7.31
N ALA A 71 -11.14 -2.21 -8.27
CA ALA A 71 -10.92 -2.85 -9.57
C ALA A 71 -9.64 -2.38 -10.29
N LEU A 72 -9.44 -1.09 -10.50
CA LEU A 72 -8.26 -0.58 -11.22
C LEU A 72 -6.92 -1.00 -10.58
N PHE A 73 -6.85 -1.04 -9.24
CA PHE A 73 -5.67 -1.53 -8.53
C PHE A 73 -5.46 -3.03 -8.77
N HIS A 74 -6.53 -3.83 -8.69
CA HIS A 74 -6.46 -5.27 -8.95
C HIS A 74 -6.01 -5.59 -10.37
N TRP A 75 -6.49 -4.83 -11.35
CA TRP A 75 -6.10 -4.99 -12.75
C TRP A 75 -4.63 -4.64 -12.94
N HIS A 76 -4.17 -3.53 -12.37
CA HIS A 76 -2.75 -3.15 -12.40
C HIS A 76 -1.83 -4.20 -11.77
N VAL A 77 -2.25 -4.79 -10.64
CA VAL A 77 -1.49 -5.88 -9.99
C VAL A 77 -1.41 -7.11 -10.90
N ALA A 78 -2.51 -7.46 -11.58
CA ALA A 78 -2.54 -8.56 -12.53
C ALA A 78 -1.66 -8.30 -13.77
N ASP A 79 -1.62 -7.06 -14.28
CA ASP A 79 -0.76 -6.65 -15.39
C ASP A 79 0.73 -6.78 -15.06
N LEU A 80 1.09 -6.65 -13.78
CA LEU A 80 2.44 -6.90 -13.27
C LEU A 80 2.74 -8.39 -13.04
N GLY A 81 1.81 -9.29 -13.40
CA GLY A 81 1.97 -10.74 -13.25
C GLY A 81 1.81 -11.24 -11.82
N MET A 82 1.15 -10.47 -10.95
CA MET A 82 0.95 -10.80 -9.54
C MET A 82 -0.52 -11.08 -9.23
N GLU A 83 -0.77 -11.88 -8.20
CA GLU A 83 -2.12 -12.15 -7.71
C GLU A 83 -2.50 -11.16 -6.60
N SER A 84 -3.74 -10.70 -6.59
CA SER A 84 -4.28 -9.90 -5.49
C SER A 84 -5.31 -10.69 -4.70
N CYS A 85 -5.04 -10.95 -3.42
CA CYS A 85 -6.00 -11.56 -2.51
C CYS A 85 -6.55 -10.50 -1.56
N ARG A 86 -7.89 -10.40 -1.47
CA ARG A 86 -8.54 -9.65 -0.40
C ARG A 86 -8.49 -10.52 0.86
N SER A 87 -7.98 -10.00 1.97
CA SER A 87 -8.01 -10.75 3.21
C SER A 87 -9.42 -10.77 3.79
N ASP A 88 -9.96 -11.96 4.06
CA ASP A 88 -11.26 -12.12 4.76
C ASP A 88 -11.17 -11.85 6.26
N ARG A 89 -9.95 -11.69 6.77
CA ARG A 89 -9.69 -11.23 8.14
C ARG A 89 -9.13 -9.82 8.09
N THR A 90 -9.89 -8.86 8.61
CA THR A 90 -9.42 -7.52 8.92
C THR A 90 -8.61 -7.60 10.21
N ILE A 91 -7.32 -7.91 10.14
CA ILE A 91 -6.44 -7.71 11.28
C ILE A 91 -6.03 -6.23 11.21
N LYS A 92 -6.54 -5.43 12.14
CA LYS A 92 -6.13 -4.04 12.36
C LYS A 92 -4.72 -3.99 12.95
#